data_AF-A0A6J6DXU5-F1
#
_entry.id   AF-A0A6J6DXU5-F1
#
_cell.length_a   1.000
_cell.length_b   1.000
_cell.length_c   1.000
_cell.angle_alpha   90.00
_cell.angle_beta   90.00
_cell.angle_gamma   90.00
#
_symmetry.space_group_name_H-M   'P 1'
#
loop_
_entity.id
_entity.type
_entity.pdbx_description
1 polymer ?
#
loop_
_entity_poly.entity_id
_entity_poly.type
_entity_poly.pdbx_seq_one_letter_code
_entity_poly.pdbx_strand_id
1 'polypeptide(L)' 'MREGRANNVLETLAADSRIPFDLAQLKALIGNPIDFTGDAHSQVSQVCDRIEVITRKFPAAAALKPGAIR' A
#
# COMPACT_ATOMS: atom_id res chain seq x y z
N MET A 1 21.63 -3.11 -10.59
CA MET A 1 20.67 -2.90 -9.47
C MET A 1 21.47 -2.64 -8.21
N ARG A 2 21.06 -1.71 -7.35
CA ARG A 2 21.62 -1.65 -5.99
C ARG A 2 20.91 -2.73 -5.19
N GLU A 3 21.63 -3.77 -4.80
CA GLU A 3 21.11 -4.74 -3.83
C GLU A 3 21.01 -4.02 -2.48
N GLY A 4 19.79 -3.81 -2.01
CA GLY A 4 19.55 -3.20 -0.70
C GLY A 4 20.09 -4.09 0.41
N ARG A 5 20.67 -3.49 1.45
CA ARG A 5 21.00 -4.21 2.69
C ARG A 5 19.73 -4.54 3.47
N ALA A 6 19.80 -5.54 4.35
CA ALA A 6 18.72 -5.83 5.29
C ALA A 6 18.39 -4.58 6.13
N ASN A 7 17.10 -4.28 6.27
CA ASN A 7 16.64 -3.21 7.16
C ASN A 7 16.65 -3.73 8.60
N ASN A 8 17.56 -3.19 9.40
CA ASN A 8 17.76 -3.53 10.81
C ASN A 8 17.53 -2.33 11.74
N VAL A 9 16.72 -1.35 11.30
CA VAL A 9 16.51 -0.09 12.04
C VAL A 9 15.93 -0.37 13.43
N LEU A 10 14.94 -1.26 13.56
CA LEU A 10 14.30 -1.52 14.85
C LEU A 10 15.21 -2.26 15.82
N GLU A 11 16.00 -3.21 15.31
CA GLU A 11 17.04 -3.91 16.07
C GLU A 11 18.11 -2.93 16.56
N THR A 12 18.51 -1.98 15.71
CA THR A 12 19.48 -0.94 16.07
C THR A 12 18.93 0.01 17.14
N LEU A 13 17.66 0.40 17.03
CA LEU A 13 17.00 1.27 18.03
C LEU A 13 16.81 0.55 19.37
N ALA A 14 16.41 -0.73 19.36
CA ALA A 14 16.23 -1.53 20.58
C ALA A 14 17.54 -1.80 21.32
N ALA A 15 18.68 -1.78 20.61
CA ALA A 15 20.01 -1.95 21.20
C ALA A 15 20.60 -0.65 21.78
N ASP A 16 19.98 0.51 21.53
CA ASP A 16 20.45 1.81 22.02
C ASP A 16 19.90 2.08 23.42
N SER A 17 20.77 2.08 24.44
CA SER A 17 20.40 2.29 25.84
C SER A 17 19.79 3.65 26.15
N ARG A 18 19.87 4.63 25.24
CA ARG A 18 19.23 5.94 25.38
C ARG A 18 17.73 5.90 25.02
N ILE A 19 17.27 4.86 24.32
CA ILE A 19 15.90 4.71 23.87
C ILE A 19 15.19 3.74 24.84
N PRO A 20 14.15 4.17 25.57
CA PRO A 20 13.53 3.35 26.61
C PRO A 20 12.47 2.37 26.04
N PHE A 21 12.79 1.69 24.94
CA PHE A 21 11.90 0.71 24.30
C PHE A 21 12.67 -0.52 23.84
N ASP A 22 12.15 -1.70 24.13
CA ASP A 22 12.61 -2.95 23.53
C ASP A 22 12.05 -3.16 22.11
N LEU A 23 12.52 -4.20 21.42
CA LEU A 23 12.11 -4.51 20.06
C LEU A 23 10.60 -4.79 19.92
N ALA A 24 9.98 -5.41 20.92
CA ALA A 24 8.55 -5.73 20.88
C ALA A 24 7.71 -4.46 21.02
N GLN A 25 8.12 -3.56 21.92
CA GLN A 25 7.50 -2.25 22.10
C GLN A 25 7.63 -1.38 20.85
N LEU A 26 8.81 -1.33 20.23
CA LEU A 26 9.01 -0.60 18.97
C LEU A 26 8.14 -1.15 17.83
N LYS A 27 7.99 -2.48 17.72
CA LYS A 27 7.09 -3.11 16.74
C LYS A 27 5.63 -2.75 16.99
N ALA A 28 5.21 -2.70 18.24
CA ALA A 28 3.85 -2.31 18.60
C ALA A 28 3.57 -0.82 18.28
N LEU A 29 4.56 0.06 18.41
CA LEU A 29 4.44 1.49 18.12
C LEU A 29 4.24 1.82 16.64
N ILE A 30 4.75 0.98 15.73
CA ILE A 30 4.50 1.15 14.31
C ILE A 30 3.00 0.95 14.02
N GLY A 31 2.30 0.09 14.76
CA GLY A 31 0.89 -0.19 14.47
C GLY A 31 0.72 -0.90 13.12
N ASN A 32 -0.44 -0.71 12.48
CA ASN A 32 -0.74 -1.42 11.25
C ASN A 32 -0.21 -0.67 10.02
N PRO A 33 0.52 -1.32 9.09
CA PRO A 33 1.05 -0.67 7.89
C PRO A 33 0.00 0.08 7.05
N ILE A 34 -1.26 -0.37 7.06
CA ILE A 34 -2.35 0.27 6.32
C ILE A 34 -2.67 1.68 6.83
N ASP A 35 -2.45 1.95 8.11
CA ASP A 35 -2.75 3.25 8.73
C ASP A 35 -1.80 4.35 8.20
N PHE A 36 -0.64 3.96 7.66
CA PHE A 36 0.31 4.89 7.02
C PHE A 36 -0.02 5.20 5.56
N THR A 37 -1.07 4.60 5.01
CA THR A 37 -1.47 4.86 3.62
C THR A 37 -2.33 6.12 3.48
N GLY A 38 -2.65 6.79 4.58
CA GLY A 38 -3.47 8.00 4.59
C GLY A 38 -4.84 7.74 3.95
N ASP A 39 -5.25 8.60 3.04
CA ASP A 39 -6.55 8.50 2.37
C ASP A 39 -6.53 7.62 1.11
N ALA A 40 -5.47 6.85 0.88
CA ALA A 40 -5.29 6.07 -0.35
C ALA A 40 -6.49 5.14 -0.65
N HIS A 41 -7.08 4.53 0.38
CA HIS A 41 -8.26 3.69 0.20
C HIS A 41 -9.45 4.47 -0.39
N SER A 42 -9.77 5.64 0.18
CA SER A 42 -10.84 6.51 -0.31
C SER A 42 -10.55 7.02 -1.72
N GLN A 43 -9.31 7.46 -1.97
CA GLN A 43 -8.89 7.96 -3.28
C GLN A 43 -9.03 6.89 -4.37
N VAL A 44 -8.61 5.65 -4.09
CA VAL A 44 -8.77 4.53 -5.03
C VAL A 44 -10.25 4.20 -5.24
N SER A 45 -11.05 4.17 -4.17
CA SER A 45 -12.50 3.93 -4.25
C SER A 45 -13.17 4.95 -5.17
N GLN A 46 -12.89 6.25 -5.00
CA GLN A 46 -13.47 7.30 -5.83
C GLN A 46 -13.09 7.16 -7.31
N VAL A 47 -11.87 6.71 -7.62
CA VAL A 47 -11.46 6.42 -9.00
C VAL A 47 -12.25 5.23 -9.55
N CYS A 48 -12.36 4.14 -8.78
CA CYS A 48 -13.14 2.96 -9.14
C CYS A 48 -14.61 3.31 -9.40
N ASP A 49 -15.24 4.12 -8.54
CA ASP A 49 -16.64 4.55 -8.68
C ASP A 49 -16.85 5.34 -10.00
N ARG A 50 -15.91 6.23 -10.34
CA ARG A 50 -15.95 6.99 -11.59
C ARG A 50 -15.79 6.09 -12.82
N ILE A 51 -14.91 5.09 -12.74
CA ILE A 51 -14.75 4.08 -13.79
C ILE A 51 -16.05 3.28 -13.94
N GLU A 52 -16.66 2.88 -12.83
CA GLU A 52 -17.89 2.08 -12.80
C GLU A 52 -19.05 2.79 -13.52
N VAL A 53 -19.21 4.09 -13.35
CA VAL A 53 -20.21 4.89 -14.08
C VAL A 53 -20.05 4.72 -15.60
N ILE A 54 -18.81 4.75 -16.10
CA ILE A 54 -18.52 4.65 -17.53
C ILE A 54 -18.70 3.21 -18.03
N THR A 55 -18.18 2.21 -17.29
CA THR A 55 -18.25 0.81 -17.70
C THR A 55 -19.67 0.26 -17.66
N ARG A 56 -20.51 0.72 -16.73
CA ARG A 56 -21.96 0.42 -16.73
C ARG A 56 -22.68 1.00 -17.93
N LYS A 57 -22.29 2.19 -18.40
CA LYS A 57 -22.86 2.81 -19.60
C LYS A 57 -22.46 2.09 -20.89
N PHE A 58 -21.26 1.50 -20.92
CA PHE A 58 -20.71 0.84 -22.11
C PHE A 58 -20.16 -0.58 -21.81
N PRO A 59 -21.03 -1.54 -21.42
CA PRO A 59 -20.58 -2.84 -20.95
C PRO A 59 -19.85 -3.65 -22.03
N ALA A 60 -20.29 -3.56 -23.29
CA ALA A 60 -19.63 -4.26 -24.41
C ALA A 60 -18.22 -3.72 -24.69
N ALA A 61 -18.04 -2.40 -24.62
CA ALA A 61 -16.73 -1.77 -24.81
C ALA A 61 -15.78 -2.07 -23.65
N ALA A 62 -16.28 -2.06 -22.41
CA ALA A 62 -15.51 -2.39 -21.21
C ALA A 62 -15.03 -3.86 -21.20
N ALA A 63 -15.75 -4.77 -21.88
CA ALA A 63 -15.40 -6.18 -21.99
C ALA A 63 -14.39 -6.49 -23.11
N LEU A 64 -13.99 -5.50 -23.92
CA LEU A 64 -13.07 -5.69 -25.03
C LEU A 64 -11.71 -6.19 -24.53
N LYS A 65 -11.24 -7.32 -25.07
CA LYS A 65 -9.91 -7.86 -24.80
C LYS A 65 -8.93 -7.51 -25.92
N PRO A 66 -7.66 -7.19 -25.63
CA PRO A 66 -6.64 -7.01 -26.65
C PRO A 66 -6.60 -8.22 -27.60
N GLY A 67 -6.67 -7.98 -28.92
CA GLY A 67 -6.69 -9.02 -29.97
C GLY A 67 -8.08 -9.37 -30.54
N ALA A 68 -9.16 -8.76 -30.04
CA ALA A 68 -10.52 -8.95 -30.58
C ALA A 68 -10.80 -8.17 -31.88
N ILE A 69 -9.86 -7.32 -32.33
CA ILE A 69 -9.92 -6.61 -33.61
C ILE A 69 -8.94 -7.33 -34.56
N ARG A 70 -9.45 -7.95 -35.62
CA ARG A 70 -8.69 -8.45 -36.76
C ARG A 70 -8.95 -7.57 -37.97
#